data_AF-A0A7C2YIH0-F1
#
_entry.id   AF-A0A7C2YIH0-F1
#
_cell.length_a   1.000
_cell.length_b   1.000
_cell.length_c   1.000
_cell.angle_alpha   90.00
_cell.angle_beta   90.00
_cell.angle_gamma   90.00
#
_symmetry.space_group_name_H-M   'P 1'
#
loop_
_entity.id
_entity.type
_entity.pdbx_description
1 polymer ?
#
loop_
_entity_poly.entity_id
_entity_poly.type
_entity_poly.pdbx_seq_one_letter_code
_entity_poly.pdbx_strand_id
1 'polypeptide(L)'
;MRVLLVVGALLLVLSPLGLPKEPLNLAIVWHQHQPLYWNRLTGDYELPWVRVHGVQEYLDSPLILLEHPGVVVTYNLQPSLLWQLLDYVEITDEERSRGGLYELIGAVDNHLRWTWALLSDPASLTPETRAAMQEQFFWINPYMLRPGGKHYDPYYAQLNVLRSARPLTDRELLDAAGLFLLWQISPELHGELGLLGLRGKSNWTEEDIVQTVRAQHEV
;
A
#
# COMPACT_ATOMS: atom_id res chain seq x y z
N MET A 1 -0.64 -60.69 -69.29
CA MET A 1 -1.32 -59.39 -69.18
C MET A 1 -1.42 -59.03 -67.71
N ARG A 2 -0.78 -57.94 -67.30
CA ARG A 2 -0.78 -57.38 -65.93
C ARG A 2 -2.19 -56.90 -65.57
N VAL A 3 -2.65 -57.06 -64.31
CA VAL A 3 -3.29 -55.98 -63.54
C VAL A 3 -3.08 -56.29 -62.04
N LEU A 4 -2.51 -55.31 -61.35
CA LEU A 4 -2.27 -55.22 -59.92
C LEU A 4 -3.60 -55.30 -59.15
N LEU A 5 -3.64 -56.08 -58.06
CA LEU A 5 -4.60 -55.83 -56.98
C LEU A 5 -3.85 -55.15 -55.84
N VAL A 6 -4.26 -53.91 -55.64
CA VAL A 6 -3.72 -52.88 -54.77
C VAL A 6 -3.62 -53.40 -53.34
N VAL A 7 -2.40 -53.40 -52.79
CA VAL A 7 -2.16 -53.41 -51.35
C VAL A 7 -2.85 -52.16 -50.81
N GLY A 8 -4.02 -52.33 -50.22
CA GLY A 8 -4.70 -51.30 -49.46
C GLY A 8 -3.78 -50.91 -48.30
N ALA A 9 -2.96 -49.88 -48.53
CA ALA A 9 -2.18 -49.24 -47.51
C ALA A 9 -3.16 -48.79 -46.44
N LEU A 10 -3.12 -49.49 -45.31
CA LEU A 10 -3.66 -49.03 -44.04
C LEU A 10 -2.79 -47.84 -43.59
N LEU A 11 -2.83 -46.75 -44.35
CA LEU A 11 -2.50 -45.42 -43.85
C LEU A 11 -3.64 -45.07 -42.91
N LEU A 12 -3.59 -45.67 -41.70
CA LEU A 12 -4.02 -44.99 -40.51
C LEU A 12 -3.33 -43.64 -40.55
N VAL A 13 -4.07 -42.66 -41.05
CA VAL A 13 -3.80 -41.25 -40.84
C VAL A 13 -3.76 -41.13 -39.32
N LEU A 14 -2.55 -41.25 -38.77
CA LEU A 14 -2.17 -40.64 -37.51
C LEU A 14 -2.30 -39.13 -37.77
N SER A 15 -3.54 -38.65 -37.87
CA SER A 15 -3.85 -37.34 -37.34
C SER A 15 -3.27 -37.38 -35.94
N PRO A 16 -2.41 -36.42 -35.54
CA PRO A 16 -2.13 -36.26 -34.13
C PRO A 16 -3.46 -35.78 -33.53
N LEU A 17 -4.35 -36.74 -33.24
CA LEU A 17 -5.37 -36.61 -32.21
C LEU A 17 -4.59 -36.10 -31.01
N GLY A 18 -4.82 -34.82 -30.71
CA GLY A 18 -3.92 -33.96 -29.96
C GLY A 18 -3.29 -34.70 -28.80
N LEU A 19 -2.00 -35.03 -28.94
CA LEU A 19 -1.18 -35.43 -27.80
C LEU A 19 -1.37 -34.34 -26.76
N PRO A 20 -1.76 -34.68 -25.51
CA PRO A 20 -1.94 -33.70 -24.47
C PRO A 20 -0.66 -32.86 -24.40
N LYS A 21 -0.79 -31.54 -24.49
CA LYS A 21 0.36 -30.66 -24.34
C LYS A 21 0.95 -30.91 -22.96
N GLU A 22 2.25 -31.18 -22.92
CA GLU A 22 2.99 -31.25 -21.67
C GLU A 22 2.77 -29.95 -20.87
N PRO A 23 2.61 -30.02 -19.53
CA PRO A 23 2.47 -28.84 -18.70
C PRO A 23 3.64 -27.85 -18.87
N LEU A 24 3.33 -26.55 -18.80
CA LEU A 24 4.36 -25.51 -18.77
C LEU A 24 5.06 -25.50 -17.41
N ASN A 25 6.39 -25.61 -17.41
CA ASN A 25 7.18 -25.30 -16.22
C ASN A 25 7.14 -23.79 -15.96
N LEU A 26 6.60 -23.38 -14.81
CA LEU A 26 6.42 -21.98 -14.43
C LEU A 26 7.23 -21.67 -13.17
N ALA A 27 8.01 -20.59 -13.22
CA ALA A 27 8.66 -20.00 -12.05
C ALA A 27 8.19 -18.55 -11.91
N ILE A 28 7.60 -18.21 -10.76
CA ILE A 28 7.15 -16.84 -10.44
C ILE A 28 8.15 -16.27 -9.42
N VAL A 29 8.78 -15.15 -9.78
CA VAL A 29 9.73 -14.44 -8.91
C VAL A 29 9.24 -13.01 -8.70
N TRP A 30 8.96 -12.67 -7.45
CA TRP A 30 8.58 -11.32 -7.05
C TRP A 30 9.79 -10.57 -6.56
N HIS A 31 10.18 -9.52 -7.27
CA HIS A 31 11.21 -8.59 -6.82
C HIS A 31 10.54 -7.41 -6.12
N GLN A 32 10.69 -7.34 -4.79
CA GLN A 32 10.17 -6.24 -3.98
C GLN A 32 11.30 -5.27 -3.66
N HIS A 33 11.11 -4.01 -4.06
CA HIS A 33 12.10 -2.96 -3.92
C HIS A 33 11.43 -1.63 -3.62
N GLN A 34 12.04 -0.89 -2.69
CA GLN A 34 11.85 0.53 -2.51
C GLN A 34 13.20 1.25 -2.53
N PRO A 35 13.29 2.43 -3.16
CA PRO A 35 14.42 3.35 -2.99
C PRO A 35 14.70 3.66 -1.52
N LEU A 36 15.92 4.12 -1.23
CA LEU A 36 16.25 4.66 0.07
C LEU A 36 15.65 6.07 0.20
N TYR A 37 14.60 6.21 1.01
CA TYR A 37 13.94 7.50 1.28
C TYR A 37 14.50 8.21 2.51
N TRP A 38 15.37 7.55 3.27
CA TRP A 38 16.13 8.19 4.34
C TRP A 38 17.19 9.13 3.76
N ASN A 39 17.03 10.43 4.00
CA ASN A 39 17.98 11.44 3.62
C ASN A 39 19.08 11.55 4.68
N ARG A 40 20.30 11.16 4.31
CA ARG A 40 21.48 11.19 5.20
C ARG A 40 21.90 12.58 5.66
N LEU A 41 21.54 13.63 4.94
CA LEU A 41 21.91 15.00 5.27
C LEU A 41 20.98 15.61 6.31
N THR A 42 19.69 15.28 6.25
CA THR A 42 18.68 15.80 7.18
C THR A 42 18.37 14.82 8.31
N GLY A 43 18.63 13.53 8.11
CA GLY A 43 18.20 12.45 9.01
C GLY A 43 16.73 12.05 8.83
N ASP A 44 16.02 12.66 7.88
CA ASP A 44 14.57 12.49 7.70
C ASP A 44 14.23 11.45 6.64
N TYR A 45 13.11 10.76 6.85
CA TYR A 45 12.43 10.01 5.80
C TYR A 45 11.59 10.97 4.94
N GLU A 46 11.93 11.08 3.66
CA GLU A 46 11.35 12.09 2.75
C GLU A 46 10.01 11.68 2.17
N LEU A 47 9.72 10.39 2.08
CA LEU A 47 8.51 9.84 1.49
C LEU A 47 8.03 8.59 2.25
N PRO A 48 6.72 8.30 2.24
CA PRO A 48 6.13 7.27 3.09
C PRO A 48 6.15 5.88 2.44
N TRP A 49 6.70 5.73 1.23
CA TRP A 49 6.40 4.60 0.36
C TRP A 49 6.78 3.23 0.91
N VAL A 50 7.82 3.15 1.73
CA VAL A 50 8.13 1.90 2.44
C VAL A 50 7.01 1.50 3.38
N ARG A 51 6.51 2.44 4.20
CA ARG A 51 5.39 2.21 5.12
C ARG A 51 4.10 1.93 4.35
N VAL A 52 3.77 2.74 3.34
CA VAL A 52 2.56 2.58 2.51
C VAL A 52 2.51 1.18 1.88
N HIS A 53 3.58 0.75 1.23
CA HIS A 53 3.61 -0.55 0.57
C HIS A 53 3.77 -1.72 1.56
N GLY A 54 4.37 -1.46 2.72
CA GLY A 54 4.50 -2.43 3.81
C GLY A 54 3.14 -2.87 4.35
N VAL A 55 2.25 -1.91 4.62
CA VAL A 55 0.91 -2.18 5.19
C VAL A 55 -0.15 -2.58 4.16
N GLN A 56 0.28 -2.80 2.91
CA GLN A 56 -0.59 -3.13 1.78
C GLN A 56 0.05 -4.20 0.88
N GLU A 57 0.67 -3.84 -0.24
CA GLU A 57 1.01 -4.80 -1.31
C GLU A 57 2.04 -5.85 -0.88
N TYR A 58 2.98 -5.51 0.02
CA TYR A 58 3.98 -6.46 0.50
C TYR A 58 3.39 -7.50 1.45
N LEU A 59 2.27 -7.20 2.10
CA LEU A 59 1.51 -8.14 2.92
C LEU A 59 0.43 -8.89 2.11
N ASP A 60 -0.28 -8.19 1.21
CA ASP A 60 -1.37 -8.79 0.42
C ASP A 60 -0.87 -9.97 -0.41
N SER A 61 0.31 -9.84 -1.04
CA SER A 61 0.87 -10.89 -1.89
C SER A 61 1.11 -12.22 -1.14
N PRO A 62 1.77 -12.25 0.03
CA PRO A 62 1.88 -13.47 0.82
C PRO A 62 0.54 -13.94 1.40
N LEU A 63 -0.39 -13.05 1.79
CA LEU A 63 -1.72 -13.46 2.27
C LEU A 63 -2.51 -14.22 1.19
N ILE A 64 -2.51 -13.72 -0.06
CA ILE A 64 -3.16 -14.40 -1.19
C ILE A 64 -2.54 -15.78 -1.44
N LEU A 65 -1.22 -15.94 -1.25
CA LEU A 65 -0.57 -17.24 -1.43
C LEU A 65 -1.00 -18.27 -0.38
N LEU A 66 -1.38 -17.84 0.83
CA LEU A 66 -1.91 -18.75 1.85
C LEU A 66 -3.23 -19.40 1.41
N GLU A 67 -4.01 -18.72 0.56
CA GLU A 67 -5.23 -19.27 -0.04
C GLU A 67 -4.95 -20.29 -1.17
N HIS A 68 -3.70 -20.34 -1.66
CA HIS A 68 -3.28 -21.16 -2.79
C HIS A 68 -2.01 -21.97 -2.48
N PRO A 69 -2.04 -22.93 -1.54
CA PRO A 69 -0.86 -23.64 -1.04
C PRO A 69 -0.12 -24.49 -2.09
N GLY A 70 -0.74 -24.76 -3.25
CA GLY A 70 -0.10 -25.45 -4.37
C GLY A 70 0.74 -24.54 -5.27
N VAL A 71 0.66 -23.22 -5.11
CA VAL A 71 1.43 -22.24 -5.87
C VAL A 71 2.73 -21.93 -5.14
N VAL A 72 3.85 -22.13 -5.81
CA VAL A 72 5.18 -21.82 -5.26
C VAL A 72 5.73 -20.59 -5.98
N VAL A 73 6.15 -19.59 -5.20
CA VAL A 73 6.81 -18.39 -5.71
C VAL A 73 8.11 -18.14 -4.94
N THR A 74 8.99 -17.32 -5.52
CA THR A 74 10.20 -16.83 -4.83
C THR A 74 10.08 -15.32 -4.62
N TYR A 75 10.30 -14.85 -3.39
CA TYR A 75 10.43 -13.43 -3.10
C TYR A 75 11.91 -13.05 -3.04
N ASN A 76 12.28 -12.04 -3.80
CA ASN A 76 13.55 -11.34 -3.68
C ASN A 76 13.29 -9.98 -3.02
N LEU A 77 13.73 -9.84 -1.77
CA LEU A 77 13.56 -8.62 -0.97
C LEU A 77 14.85 -7.81 -1.00
N GLN A 78 14.76 -6.56 -1.43
CA GLN A 78 15.93 -5.69 -1.54
C GLN A 78 16.36 -5.19 -0.13
N PRO A 79 17.66 -5.22 0.24
CA PRO A 79 18.14 -4.78 1.56
C PRO A 79 17.68 -3.40 2.06
N SER A 80 17.62 -2.37 1.20
CA SER A 80 17.09 -1.03 1.52
C SER A 80 15.61 -1.04 1.83
N LEU A 81 14.83 -1.95 1.26
CA LEU A 81 13.44 -2.13 1.67
C LEU A 81 13.41 -2.69 3.10
N LEU A 82 14.12 -3.78 3.36
CA LEU A 82 14.16 -4.43 4.67
C LEU A 82 14.66 -3.50 5.77
N TRP A 83 15.74 -2.75 5.51
CA TRP A 83 16.31 -1.81 6.47
C TRP A 83 15.31 -0.72 6.86
N GLN A 84 14.62 -0.11 5.89
CA GLN A 84 13.64 0.93 6.18
C GLN A 84 12.38 0.38 6.87
N LEU A 85 11.95 -0.84 6.55
CA LEU A 85 10.84 -1.49 7.27
C LEU A 85 11.20 -1.69 8.75
N LEU A 86 12.42 -2.16 9.03
CA LEU A 86 12.90 -2.31 10.40
C LEU A 86 12.95 -0.96 11.12
N ASP A 87 13.42 0.10 10.47
CA ASP A 87 13.40 1.44 11.05
C ASP A 87 11.98 1.92 11.42
N TYR A 88 10.94 1.57 10.66
CA TYR A 88 9.55 1.91 11.06
C TYR A 88 9.07 1.07 12.25
N VAL A 89 9.41 -0.22 12.30
CA VAL A 89 8.86 -1.15 13.29
C VAL A 89 9.61 -1.10 14.62
N GLU A 90 10.93 -0.94 14.58
CA GLU A 90 11.79 -0.89 15.76
C GLU A 90 11.77 0.52 16.36
N ILE A 91 11.27 0.63 17.60
CA ILE A 91 11.29 1.89 18.34
C ILE A 91 12.40 1.82 19.38
N THR A 92 13.43 2.64 19.21
CA THR A 92 14.56 2.77 20.13
C THR A 92 14.19 3.58 21.37
N ASP A 93 14.96 3.43 22.45
CA ASP A 93 14.75 4.24 23.66
C ASP A 93 14.99 5.74 23.43
N GLU A 94 15.90 6.08 22.52
CA GLU A 94 16.13 7.46 22.08
C GLU A 94 14.88 8.02 21.38
N GLU A 95 14.27 7.27 20.46
CA GLU A 95 13.02 7.66 19.80
C GLU A 95 11.88 7.81 20.82
N ARG A 96 11.66 6.81 21.69
CA ARG A 96 10.62 6.89 22.74
C ARG A 96 10.78 8.14 23.60
N SER A 97 12.01 8.54 23.90
CA SER A 97 12.27 9.73 24.73
C SER A 97 11.80 11.05 24.10
N ARG A 98 11.55 11.08 22.78
CA ARG A 98 11.03 12.24 22.04
C ARG A 98 9.53 12.44 22.23
N GLY A 99 8.79 11.39 22.61
CA GLY A 99 7.34 11.42 22.80
C GLY A 99 6.53 11.56 21.50
N GLY A 100 5.21 11.58 21.64
CA GLY A 100 4.28 11.79 20.51
C GLY A 100 4.31 10.63 19.51
N LEU A 101 4.51 10.91 18.22
CA LEU A 101 4.59 9.85 17.18
C LEU A 101 5.66 8.80 17.47
N TYR A 102 6.77 9.19 18.09
CA TYR A 102 7.89 8.28 18.38
C TYR A 102 7.59 7.27 19.51
N GLU A 103 6.42 7.37 20.15
CA GLU A 103 5.89 6.31 21.02
C GLU A 103 5.12 5.25 20.23
N LEU A 104 4.76 5.53 18.98
CA LEU A 104 3.86 4.72 18.15
C LEU A 104 4.59 4.04 17.00
N ILE A 105 5.66 4.64 16.49
CA ILE A 105 6.42 4.18 15.34
C ILE A 105 7.88 4.66 15.44
N GLY A 106 8.83 3.92 14.89
CA GLY A 106 10.27 4.28 14.93
C GLY A 106 10.56 5.44 13.99
N ALA A 107 10.71 5.12 12.71
CA ALA A 107 10.88 6.11 11.65
C ALA A 107 9.60 6.93 11.42
N VAL A 108 9.79 8.23 11.20
CA VAL A 108 8.72 9.18 10.90
C VAL A 108 8.99 9.84 9.56
N ASP A 109 8.19 9.51 8.55
CA ASP A 109 8.19 10.16 7.25
C ASP A 109 7.53 11.54 7.28
N ASN A 110 7.67 12.26 6.16
CA ASN A 110 7.07 13.57 5.96
C ASN A 110 5.54 13.60 6.18
N HIS A 111 4.79 12.58 5.79
CA HIS A 111 3.35 12.57 5.94
C HIS A 111 2.95 12.43 7.40
N LEU A 112 3.61 11.54 8.15
CA LEU A 112 3.40 11.42 9.59
C LEU A 112 3.80 12.72 10.30
N ARG A 113 4.97 13.29 9.98
CA ARG A 113 5.45 14.55 10.57
C ARG A 113 4.46 15.69 10.32
N TRP A 114 3.98 15.86 9.09
CA TRP A 114 3.00 16.90 8.75
C TRP A 114 1.65 16.68 9.44
N THR A 115 1.20 15.42 9.53
CA THR A 115 -0.04 15.07 10.24
C THR A 115 0.06 15.45 11.71
N TRP A 116 1.19 15.17 12.36
CA TRP A 116 1.40 15.52 13.75
C TRP A 116 1.56 17.03 13.97
N ALA A 117 2.20 17.73 13.03
CA ALA A 117 2.29 19.19 13.05
C ALA A 117 0.92 19.85 12.93
N LEU A 118 0.00 19.31 12.10
CA LEU A 118 -1.39 19.79 12.04
C LEU A 118 -2.12 19.69 13.38
N LEU A 119 -1.85 18.63 14.15
CA LEU A 119 -2.47 18.41 15.45
C LEU A 119 -1.89 19.32 16.54
N SER A 120 -0.58 19.50 16.53
CA SER A 120 0.16 20.11 17.65
C SER A 120 0.46 21.61 17.46
N ASP A 121 0.83 22.01 16.25
CA ASP A 121 1.17 23.40 15.92
C ASP A 121 0.90 23.71 14.44
N PRO A 122 -0.38 23.80 14.01
CA PRO A 122 -0.73 24.02 12.61
C PRO A 122 -0.26 25.39 12.08
N ALA A 123 0.03 26.34 12.97
CA ALA A 123 0.56 27.65 12.61
C ALA A 123 2.04 27.60 12.15
N SER A 124 2.78 26.56 12.53
CA SER A 124 4.15 26.32 12.07
C SER A 124 4.24 25.91 10.58
N LEU A 125 3.14 25.43 10.00
CA LEU A 125 3.11 24.89 8.64
C LEU A 125 3.10 26.01 7.59
N THR A 126 4.16 26.07 6.77
CA THR A 126 4.28 27.07 5.70
C THR A 126 3.24 26.85 4.59
N PRO A 127 2.92 27.89 3.79
CA PRO A 127 2.06 27.74 2.62
C PRO A 127 2.53 26.66 1.64
N GLU A 128 3.84 26.52 1.43
CA GLU A 128 4.43 25.51 0.55
C GLU A 128 4.22 24.10 1.11
N THR A 129 4.42 23.93 2.43
CA THR A 129 4.19 22.65 3.11
C THR A 129 2.72 22.26 3.02
N ARG A 130 1.81 23.20 3.23
CA ARG A 130 0.35 22.99 3.11
C ARG A 130 -0.07 22.62 1.69
N ALA A 131 0.53 23.25 0.69
CA ALA A 131 0.30 22.89 -0.71
C ALA A 131 0.79 21.46 -1.00
N ALA A 132 1.96 21.08 -0.49
CA ALA A 132 2.47 19.71 -0.60
C ALA A 132 1.54 18.71 0.10
N MET A 133 1.10 18.97 1.33
CA MET A 133 0.15 18.11 2.05
C MET A 133 -1.15 17.91 1.25
N GLN A 134 -1.71 18.99 0.71
CA GLN A 134 -2.92 18.96 -0.11
C GLN A 134 -2.75 18.13 -1.40
N GLU A 135 -1.54 18.09 -1.96
CA GLU A 135 -1.23 17.23 -3.09
C GLU A 135 -1.05 15.77 -2.66
N GLN A 136 -0.21 15.54 -1.65
CA GLN A 136 0.38 14.25 -1.32
C GLN A 136 -0.51 13.37 -0.43
N PHE A 137 -1.40 13.95 0.38
CA PHE A 137 -2.44 13.19 1.10
C PHE A 137 -3.49 12.56 0.17
N PHE A 138 -3.28 12.58 -1.15
CA PHE A 138 -4.11 11.88 -2.13
C PHE A 138 -3.27 10.99 -3.06
N TRP A 139 -1.97 10.82 -2.79
CA TRP A 139 -1.08 9.93 -3.53
C TRP A 139 -1.28 8.48 -3.08
N ILE A 140 -2.47 7.96 -3.32
CA ILE A 140 -2.82 6.56 -3.06
C ILE A 140 -3.68 6.02 -4.21
N ASN A 141 -3.82 4.70 -4.29
CA ASN A 141 -4.63 4.05 -5.31
C ASN A 141 -6.06 4.62 -5.29
N PRO A 142 -6.59 5.16 -6.41
CA PRO A 142 -7.81 5.97 -6.38
C PRO A 142 -9.12 5.15 -6.22
N TYR A 143 -9.07 3.85 -5.90
CA TYR A 143 -10.27 3.03 -5.87
C TYR A 143 -11.32 3.50 -4.85
N MET A 144 -10.89 4.12 -3.74
CA MET A 144 -11.79 4.70 -2.75
C MET A 144 -12.37 6.05 -3.18
N LEU A 145 -11.81 6.67 -4.23
CA LEU A 145 -12.32 7.93 -4.76
C LEU A 145 -13.37 7.74 -5.87
N ARG A 146 -13.64 6.49 -6.29
CA ARG A 146 -14.55 6.16 -7.40
C ARG A 146 -15.98 5.94 -6.91
N PRO A 147 -16.95 6.81 -7.27
CA PRO A 147 -18.35 6.63 -6.89
C PRO A 147 -18.89 5.26 -7.29
N GLY A 148 -19.59 4.61 -6.35
CA GLY A 148 -20.20 3.28 -6.56
C GLY A 148 -19.23 2.10 -6.42
N GLY A 149 -17.94 2.33 -6.13
CA GLY A 149 -16.99 1.25 -5.84
C GLY A 149 -17.21 0.60 -4.46
N LYS A 150 -16.75 -0.65 -4.30
CA LYS A 150 -16.82 -1.43 -3.03
C LYS A 150 -16.25 -0.65 -1.83
N HIS A 151 -15.18 0.09 -2.05
CA HIS A 151 -14.45 0.84 -1.02
C HIS A 151 -14.63 2.36 -1.20
N TYR A 152 -15.69 2.80 -1.88
CA TYR A 152 -15.93 4.22 -2.11
C TYR A 152 -16.06 4.98 -0.78
N ASP A 153 -15.22 6.00 -0.63
CA ASP A 153 -15.24 6.95 0.47
C ASP A 153 -15.75 8.31 -0.05
N PRO A 154 -17.02 8.66 0.22
CA PRO A 154 -17.63 9.86 -0.36
C PRO A 154 -16.99 11.15 0.15
N TYR A 155 -16.56 11.17 1.41
CA TYR A 155 -15.96 12.36 2.00
C TYR A 155 -14.53 12.57 1.50
N TYR A 156 -13.74 11.49 1.41
CA TYR A 156 -12.39 11.58 0.85
C TYR A 156 -12.43 12.00 -0.62
N ALA A 157 -13.38 11.47 -1.40
CA ALA A 157 -13.63 11.90 -2.78
C ALA A 157 -14.01 13.39 -2.87
N GLN A 158 -14.83 13.89 -1.94
CA GLN A 158 -15.16 15.31 -1.86
C GLN A 158 -13.92 16.18 -1.58
N LEU A 159 -13.07 15.79 -0.64
CA LEU A 159 -11.82 16.49 -0.35
C LEU A 159 -10.88 16.50 -1.57
N ASN A 160 -10.82 15.39 -2.33
CA ASN A 160 -10.03 15.30 -3.56
C ASN A 160 -10.54 16.25 -4.67
N VAL A 161 -11.82 16.63 -4.66
CA VAL A 161 -12.35 17.67 -5.56
C VAL A 161 -12.04 19.07 -5.01
N LEU A 162 -12.25 19.29 -3.72
CA LEU A 162 -12.06 20.58 -3.07
C LEU A 162 -10.62 21.08 -3.17
N ARG A 163 -9.63 20.18 -3.04
CA ARG A 163 -8.21 20.53 -3.17
C ARG A 163 -7.82 21.12 -4.52
N SER A 164 -8.59 20.87 -5.57
CA SER A 164 -8.35 21.46 -6.90
C SER A 164 -9.06 22.80 -7.06
N ALA A 165 -10.04 23.11 -6.21
CA ALA A 165 -10.82 24.34 -6.27
C ALA A 165 -10.25 25.44 -5.36
N ARG A 166 -9.70 25.08 -4.19
CA ARG A 166 -9.15 26.03 -3.21
C ARG A 166 -8.15 25.36 -2.25
N PRO A 167 -7.38 26.14 -1.48
CA PRO A 167 -6.70 25.63 -0.30
C PRO A 167 -7.68 24.98 0.69
N LEU A 168 -7.28 23.82 1.21
CA LEU A 168 -7.97 23.13 2.29
C LEU A 168 -7.70 23.84 3.62
N THR A 169 -8.71 23.87 4.49
CA THR A 169 -8.57 24.33 5.87
C THR A 169 -7.74 23.33 6.69
N ASP A 170 -7.28 23.73 7.87
CA ASP A 170 -6.55 22.83 8.80
C ASP A 170 -7.35 21.57 9.09
N ARG A 171 -8.67 21.73 9.25
CA ARG A 171 -9.58 20.63 9.50
C ARG A 171 -9.65 19.67 8.33
N GLU A 172 -9.81 20.19 7.12
CA GLU A 172 -9.89 19.38 5.90
C GLU A 172 -8.56 18.71 5.57
N LEU A 173 -7.42 19.37 5.85
CA LEU A 173 -6.10 18.77 5.72
C LEU A 173 -5.90 17.63 6.70
N LEU A 174 -6.33 17.79 7.96
CA LEU A 174 -6.23 16.73 8.96
C LEU A 174 -7.15 15.55 8.63
N ASP A 175 -8.36 15.83 8.16
CA ASP A 175 -9.27 14.80 7.68
C ASP A 175 -8.69 14.05 6.46
N ALA A 176 -8.11 14.78 5.50
CA ALA A 176 -7.42 14.16 4.36
C ALA A 176 -6.23 13.32 4.81
N ALA A 177 -5.43 13.79 5.77
CA ALA A 177 -4.31 13.05 6.34
C ALA A 177 -4.76 11.74 7.01
N GLY A 178 -5.80 11.79 7.84
CA GLY A 178 -6.34 10.62 8.50
C GLY A 178 -6.90 9.59 7.52
N LEU A 179 -7.67 10.05 6.52
CA LEU A 179 -8.18 9.18 5.46
C LEU A 179 -7.06 8.60 4.59
N PHE A 180 -6.01 9.39 4.31
CA PHE A 180 -4.82 8.92 3.64
C PHE A 180 -4.12 7.80 4.42
N LEU A 181 -3.89 7.97 5.72
CA LEU A 181 -3.29 6.95 6.58
C LEU A 181 -4.19 5.70 6.68
N LEU A 182 -5.50 5.88 6.82
CA LEU A 182 -6.46 4.78 6.87
C LEU A 182 -6.43 3.95 5.60
N TRP A 183 -6.56 4.60 4.44
CA TRP A 183 -6.72 3.91 3.17
C TRP A 183 -5.41 3.33 2.60
N GLN A 184 -4.27 3.56 3.27
CA GLN A 184 -3.03 2.82 3.04
C GLN A 184 -3.12 1.38 3.50
N ILE A 185 -3.87 1.11 4.56
CA ILE A 185 -4.06 -0.24 5.04
C ILE A 185 -4.99 -0.96 4.07
N SER A 186 -4.67 -2.21 3.74
CA SER A 186 -5.57 -3.04 2.92
C SER A 186 -6.99 -3.03 3.50
N PRO A 187 -8.02 -2.62 2.72
CA PRO A 187 -9.38 -2.46 3.24
C PRO A 187 -9.96 -3.70 3.91
N GLU A 188 -9.49 -4.88 3.52
CA GLU A 188 -9.85 -6.18 4.09
C GLU A 188 -9.49 -6.26 5.58
N LEU A 189 -8.40 -5.62 6.01
CA LEU A 189 -7.91 -5.65 7.39
C LEU A 189 -8.61 -4.64 8.33
N HIS A 190 -9.35 -3.66 7.80
CA HIS A 190 -9.95 -2.62 8.64
C HIS A 190 -10.93 -3.19 9.69
N GLY A 191 -11.56 -4.33 9.41
CA GLY A 191 -12.44 -5.00 10.37
C GLY A 191 -11.68 -5.55 11.57
N GLU A 192 -10.61 -6.28 11.29
CA GLU A 192 -9.78 -6.94 12.30
C GLU A 192 -9.00 -5.92 13.14
N LEU A 193 -8.57 -4.82 12.52
CA LEU A 193 -7.85 -3.71 13.16
C LEU A 193 -8.77 -2.68 13.84
N GLY A 194 -10.10 -2.89 13.82
CA GLY A 194 -11.06 -1.99 14.47
C GLY A 194 -11.21 -0.60 13.81
N LEU A 195 -10.86 -0.46 12.53
CA LEU A 195 -10.80 0.80 11.78
C LEU A 195 -12.07 1.09 10.95
N LEU A 196 -13.07 0.20 10.95
CA LEU A 196 -14.29 0.37 10.13
C LEU A 196 -15.02 1.69 10.42
N GLY A 197 -15.01 2.15 11.67
CA GLY A 197 -15.63 3.42 12.08
C GLY A 197 -14.93 4.69 11.57
N LEU A 198 -13.72 4.55 11.02
CA LEU A 198 -12.93 5.68 10.49
C LEU A 198 -13.17 5.92 9.00
N ARG A 199 -13.84 4.99 8.29
CA ARG A 199 -14.19 5.17 6.87
C ARG A 199 -15.18 6.31 6.69
N GLY A 200 -14.92 7.19 5.72
CA GLY A 200 -15.77 8.36 5.46
C GLY A 200 -15.80 9.38 6.60
N LYS A 201 -14.91 9.25 7.59
CA LYS A 201 -14.90 10.12 8.75
C LYS A 201 -14.43 11.53 8.35
N SER A 202 -15.27 12.51 8.66
CA SER A 202 -14.83 13.88 8.96
C SER A 202 -14.72 13.99 10.46
N ASN A 203 -13.91 14.88 11.00
CA ASN A 203 -13.80 14.87 12.47
C ASN A 203 -12.42 14.61 13.07
N TRP A 204 -11.40 14.31 12.27
CA TRP A 204 -10.27 13.49 12.72
C TRP A 204 -9.56 14.07 13.94
N THR A 205 -9.45 13.27 14.97
CA THR A 205 -8.82 13.66 16.24
C THR A 205 -7.44 13.06 16.36
N GLU A 206 -6.67 13.51 17.36
CA GLU A 206 -5.41 12.87 17.71
C GLU A 206 -5.61 11.37 18.01
N GLU A 207 -6.67 11.01 18.73
CA GLU A 207 -7.00 9.61 19.04
C GLU A 207 -7.20 8.76 17.78
N ASP A 208 -7.88 9.29 16.77
CA ASP A 208 -8.10 8.60 15.49
C ASP A 208 -6.78 8.38 14.73
N ILE A 209 -5.89 9.39 14.74
CA ILE A 209 -4.56 9.29 14.12
C ILE A 209 -3.71 8.26 14.86
N VAL A 210 -3.70 8.31 16.20
CA VAL A 210 -2.98 7.33 17.04
C VAL A 210 -3.49 5.92 16.79
N GLN A 211 -4.81 5.72 16.74
CA GLN A 211 -5.42 4.42 16.43
C GLN A 211 -4.95 3.91 15.06
N THR A 212 -4.96 4.77 14.04
CA THR A 212 -4.58 4.39 12.68
C THR A 212 -3.09 4.07 12.58
N VAL A 213 -2.21 4.87 13.18
CA VAL A 213 -0.76 4.63 13.17
C VAL A 213 -0.40 3.35 13.92
N ARG A 214 -1.07 3.05 15.05
CA ARG A 214 -0.89 1.77 15.76
C ARG A 214 -1.31 0.59 14.89
N ALA A 215 -2.43 0.70 14.20
CA ALA A 215 -2.86 -0.34 13.28
C ALA A 215 -1.87 -0.53 12.12
N GLN A 216 -1.27 0.55 11.59
CA GLN A 216 -0.20 0.44 10.59
C GLN A 216 1.07 -0.22 11.13
N HIS A 217 1.40 -0.02 12.40
CA HIS A 217 2.58 -0.62 13.03
C HIS A 217 2.36 -2.11 13.38
N GLU A 218 1.12 -2.52 13.63
CA GLU A 218 0.75 -3.91 13.91
C GLU A 218 0.79 -4.81 12.67
N VAL A 219 0.50 -4.24 11.50
CA VAL A 219 0.50 -4.92 10.18
C VAL A 219 1.92 -5.30 9.74
#